data_AF-A0A502FQ43-F1
#
_entry.id   AF-A0A502FQ43-F1
#
_cell.length_a   1.000
_cell.length_b   1.000
_cell.length_c   1.000
_cell.angle_alpha   90.00
_cell.angle_beta   90.00
_cell.angle_gamma   90.00
#
_symmetry.space_group_name_H-M   'P 1'
#
loop_
_entity.id
_entity.type
_entity.pdbx_description
1 polymer ?
#
loop_
_entity_poly.entity_id
_entity_poly.type
_entity_poly.pdbx_seq_one_letter_code
_entity_poly.pdbx_strand_id
1 'polypeptide(L)' 'MLAERDSLFRRLTELRSEHRDLDTVIARLEDSRHDQLQLQRLKKRKLKLKDEISWLESRLVPDIIA' A
#
# COMPACT_ATOMS: atom_id res chain seq x y z
N MET A 1 6.71 -9.10 21.86
CA MET A 1 6.57 -7.85 22.65
C MET A 1 5.42 -7.03 22.08
N LEU A 2 4.50 -6.51 22.90
CA LEU A 2 3.35 -5.69 22.44
C LEU A 2 3.78 -4.50 21.55
N ALA A 3 4.92 -3.87 21.87
CA ALA A 3 5.48 -2.76 21.11
C ALA A 3 5.84 -3.09 19.65
N GLU A 4 6.24 -4.33 19.36
CA GLU A 4 6.58 -4.77 18.00
C GLU A 4 5.31 -4.88 17.15
N ARG A 5 4.22 -5.39 17.73
CA ARG A 5 2.94 -5.50 17.04
C ARG A 5 2.31 -4.14 16.75
N ASP A 6 2.38 -3.22 17.71
CA ASP A 6 1.92 -1.84 17.51
C ASP A 6 2.71 -1.14 16.41
N SER A 7 4.01 -1.38 16.30
CA SER A 7 4.84 -0.84 15.21
C SER A 7 4.42 -1.39 13.84
N LEU A 8 4.08 -2.69 13.75
CA LEU A 8 3.58 -3.31 12.52
C LEU A 8 2.20 -2.76 12.12
N PHE A 9 1.30 -2.53 13.09
CA PHE A 9 0.00 -1.91 12.83
C PHE A 9 0.11 -0.46 12.35
N ARG A 10 1.01 0.33 12.94
CA ARG A 10 1.31 1.69 12.46
C ARG A 10 1.83 1.65 11.03
N ARG A 11 2.81 0.79 10.76
CA ARG A 11 3.38 0.61 9.43
C ARG A 11 2.32 0.17 8.40
N LEU A 12 1.44 -0.76 8.76
CA LEU A 12 0.33 -1.19 7.91
C LEU A 12 -0.62 -0.03 7.59
N THR A 13 -0.92 0.81 8.58
CA THR A 13 -1.79 1.99 8.41
C THR A 13 -1.15 3.03 7.48
N GLU A 14 0.14 3.30 7.66
CA GLU A 14 0.92 4.19 6.79
C GLU A 14 0.92 3.69 5.33
N LEU A 15 1.22 2.40 5.11
CA LEU A 15 1.25 1.79 3.79
C LEU A 15 -0.13 1.83 3.12
N ARG A 16 -1.21 1.58 3.88
CA ARG A 16 -2.59 1.69 3.37
C ARG A 16 -2.94 3.13 2.99
N SER A 17 -2.47 4.13 3.75
CA SER A 17 -2.63 5.54 3.41
C SER A 17 -1.89 5.88 2.12
N GLU A 18 -0.59 5.54 2.02
CA GLU A 18 0.22 5.79 0.83
C GLU A 18 -0.37 5.09 -0.42
N HIS A 19 -0.89 3.87 -0.27
CA HIS A 19 -1.56 3.16 -1.35
C HIS A 19 -2.82 3.90 -1.84
N ARG A 20 -3.62 4.46 -0.93
CA ARG A 20 -4.83 5.25 -1.26
C ARG A 20 -4.46 6.58 -1.93
N ASP A 21 -3.40 7.23 -1.48
CA ASP A 21 -2.90 8.47 -2.08
C ASP A 21 -2.40 8.22 -3.51
N LEU A 22 -1.63 7.14 -3.71
CA LEU A 22 -1.22 6.71 -5.04
C LEU A 22 -2.41 6.44 -5.96
N ASP A 23 -3.50 5.89 -5.44
CA ASP A 23 -4.71 5.64 -6.23
C ASP A 23 -5.33 6.94 -6.74
N THR A 24 -5.40 7.95 -5.87
CA THR A 24 -5.91 9.28 -6.22
C THR A 24 -5.02 9.95 -7.27
N VAL A 25 -3.71 9.82 -7.15
CA VAL A 25 -2.75 10.37 -8.12
C VAL A 25 -2.84 9.65 -9.46
N ILE A 26 -2.95 8.31 -9.45
CA ILE A 26 -3.15 7.49 -10.66
C ILE A 26 -4.44 7.91 -11.37
N ALA A 27 -5.56 8.02 -10.66
CA ALA A 27 -6.84 8.41 -11.25
C ALA A 27 -6.76 9.77 -11.96
N ARG A 28 -6.06 10.74 -11.38
CA ARG A 28 -5.85 12.07 -12.01
C ARG A 28 -4.95 12.00 -13.25
N LEU A 29 -3.98 11.08 -13.25
CA LEU A 29 -3.03 10.91 -14.37
C LEU A 29 -3.60 10.05 -15.51
N GLU A 30 -4.62 9.23 -15.25
CA GLU A 30 -5.27 8.43 -16.29
C GLU A 30 -5.97 9.30 -17.35
N ASP A 31 -6.42 10.49 -16.98
CA ASP A 31 -6.99 11.48 -17.91
C ASP A 31 -5.91 12.18 -18.78
N SER A 32 -4.62 12.09 -18.38
CA SER A 32 -3.50 12.68 -19.11
C SER A 32 -2.85 11.66 -20.05
N ARG A 33 -3.04 11.84 -21.37
CA ARG A 33 -2.45 10.96 -22.40
C ARG A 33 -0.92 11.04 -22.52
N HIS A 34 -0.29 12.08 -21.96
CA HIS A 34 1.15 12.30 -22.09
C HIS A 34 1.97 11.59 -21.00
N ASP A 35 1.33 11.13 -19.92
CA ASP A 35 2.01 10.66 -18.72
C ASP A 35 2.02 9.13 -18.60
N GLN A 36 1.89 8.40 -19.71
CA GLN A 36 1.72 6.95 -19.72
C GLN A 36 2.89 6.19 -19.02
N LEU A 37 4.13 6.67 -19.16
CA LEU A 37 5.29 6.10 -18.46
C LEU A 37 5.24 6.35 -16.94
N GLN A 38 4.81 7.55 -16.54
CA GLN A 38 4.63 7.90 -15.13
C GLN A 38 3.50 7.08 -14.52
N LEU A 39 2.39 6.94 -15.22
CA LEU A 39 1.27 6.10 -14.84
C LEU A 39 1.69 4.64 -14.64
N GLN A 40 2.49 4.07 -15.55
CA GLN A 40 3.04 2.73 -15.40
C GLN A 40 3.94 2.60 -14.15
N ARG A 41 4.81 3.58 -13.88
CA ARG A 41 5.65 3.60 -12.68
C ARG A 41 4.82 3.65 -11.40
N LEU A 42 3.79 4.49 -11.37
CA LEU A 42 2.88 4.62 -10.22
C LEU A 42 2.08 3.35 -9.99
N LYS A 43 1.51 2.74 -11.04
CA LYS A 43 0.81 1.45 -10.94
C LYS A 43 1.72 0.34 -10.41
N LYS A 44 2.98 0.29 -10.87
CA LYS A 44 3.99 -0.65 -10.35
C LYS A 44 4.29 -0.41 -8.87
N ARG A 45 4.39 0.85 -8.44
CA ARG A 45 4.60 1.20 -7.02
C ARG A 45 3.38 0.84 -6.18
N LYS A 46 2.16 1.10 -6.66
CA LYS A 46 0.90 0.71 -6.03
C LYS A 46 0.83 -0.81 -5.83
N LEU A 47 1.22 -1.59 -6.83
CA LEU A 47 1.29 -3.05 -6.73
C LEU A 47 2.24 -3.51 -5.62
N LYS A 48 3.46 -2.95 -5.56
CA LYS A 48 4.42 -3.27 -4.49
C LYS A 48 3.88 -2.96 -3.09
N LEU A 49 3.22 -1.80 -2.92
CA LEU A 49 2.60 -1.46 -1.64
C LEU A 49 1.48 -2.45 -1.27
N LYS A 50 0.66 -2.86 -2.24
CA LYS A 50 -0.37 -3.88 -2.02
C LYS A 50 0.25 -5.22 -1.58
N ASP A 51 1.35 -5.63 -2.19
CA ASP A 51 2.06 -6.87 -1.82
C ASP A 51 2.65 -6.76 -0.40
N GLU A 52 3.27 -5.62 -0.05
CA GLU A 52 3.81 -5.35 1.29
C GLU A 52 2.71 -5.32 2.36
N ILE A 53 1.57 -4.68 2.07
CA ILE A 53 0.36 -4.67 2.90
C ILE A 53 -0.12 -6.11 3.12
N SER A 54 -0.28 -6.89 2.05
CA SER A 54 -0.79 -8.27 2.13
C SER A 54 0.15 -9.17 2.93
N TRP A 55 1.47 -8.96 2.81
CA TRP A 55 2.48 -9.69 3.59
C TRP A 55 2.43 -9.32 5.09
N LEU A 56 2.33 -8.03 5.41
CA LEU A 56 2.18 -7.55 6.79
C LEU A 56 0.86 -8.03 7.40
N GLU A 57 -0.24 -7.95 6.66
CA GLU A 57 -1.53 -8.50 7.06
C GLU A 57 -1.41 -9.98 7.33
N SER A 58 -0.82 -10.76 6.43
CA SER A 58 -0.63 -12.21 6.62
C SER A 58 0.25 -12.56 7.82
N ARG A 59 1.11 -11.64 8.28
CA ARG A 59 1.93 -11.81 9.48
C ARG A 59 1.22 -11.39 10.77
N LEU A 60 0.23 -10.50 10.66
CA LEU A 60 -0.63 -10.06 11.76
C LEU A 60 -1.88 -10.96 11.93
N VAL A 61 -2.46 -11.45 10.83
CA VAL A 61 -3.63 -12.33 10.74
C VAL A 61 -3.53 -13.63 11.55
N PRO A 62 -2.39 -14.35 11.64
CA PRO A 62 -2.29 -15.53 12.51
C PRO A 62 -2.61 -15.22 13.98
N ASP A 63 -2.55 -13.95 14.40
CA ASP A 63 -2.81 -13.48 15.76
C ASP A 63 -4.23 -12.86 15.92
N ILE A 64 -4.97 -12.63 14.82
CA ILE A 64 -6.31 -11.98 14.82
C ILE A 64 -7.45 -13.01 14.81
N ILE A 65 -7.19 -14.25 14.36
CA ILE A 65 -8.18 -15.33 14.23
C ILE A 65 -7.88 -16.49 15.20
N ALA A 66 -6.92 -16.33 16.12
CA ALA A 66 -6.61 -17.29 17.18
C ALA A 66 -7.38 -17.01 18.48
#